data_AF-A0A7J7NGM7-F1
#
_entry.id   AF-A0A7J7NGM7-F1
#
_cell.length_a   1.000
_cell.length_b   1.000
_cell.length_c   1.000
_cell.angle_alpha   90.00
_cell.angle_beta   90.00
_cell.angle_gamma   90.00
#
_symmetry.space_group_name_H-M   'P 1'
#
loop_
_entity.id
_entity.type
_entity.pdbx_description
1 polymer ?
#
loop_
_entity_poly.entity_id
_entity_poly.type
_entity_poly.pdbx_seq_one_letter_code
_entity_poly.pdbx_strand_id
1 'polypeptide(L)'
;MGPLETWETKKCAFKDIDKASKNLKLFKADLLDYNSLHAAIEGCIGVFHVACPVPSEHIVCVELDTSMHLEEEACLETRVKRVVSVSSDGVVAESKALEYAKETKLDVVTVCPRLVIGPMLQSTTNASTLHHDFH
;
A
#
# COMPACT_ATOMS: atom_id res chain seq x y z
N MET A 1 16.32 -18.43 -7.80
CA MET A 1 16.31 -17.03 -7.32
C MET A 1 16.56 -16.13 -8.52
N GLY A 2 15.53 -15.43 -8.99
CA GLY A 2 15.70 -14.42 -10.05
C GLY A 2 16.45 -13.19 -9.54
N PRO A 3 16.94 -12.31 -10.43
CA PRO A 3 17.60 -11.08 -10.03
C PRO A 3 16.67 -10.21 -9.16
N LEU A 4 17.19 -9.67 -8.05
CA LEU A 4 16.48 -8.72 -7.21
C LEU A 4 16.01 -7.54 -8.06
N GLU A 5 14.70 -7.30 -8.10
CA GLU A 5 14.15 -6.19 -8.87
C GLU A 5 14.66 -4.85 -8.34
N THR A 6 15.28 -4.07 -9.22
CA THR A 6 15.79 -2.74 -8.87
C THR A 6 14.69 -1.68 -9.01
N TRP A 7 14.86 -0.56 -8.30
CA TRP A 7 14.02 0.64 -8.45
C TRP A 7 13.88 1.09 -9.92
N GLU A 8 14.95 1.00 -10.71
CA GLU A 8 14.93 1.37 -12.12
C GLU A 8 14.06 0.43 -12.95
N THR A 9 14.15 -0.89 -12.70
CA THR A 9 13.29 -1.89 -13.35
C THR A 9 11.81 -1.63 -13.04
N LYS A 10 11.47 -1.36 -11.78
CA LYS A 10 10.09 -1.06 -11.37
C LYS A 10 9.55 0.21 -12.02
N LYS A 11 10.35 1.29 -12.04
CA LYS A 11 9.97 2.55 -12.70
C LYS A 11 9.65 2.38 -14.18
N CYS A 12 10.39 1.53 -14.89
CA CYS A 12 10.16 1.32 -16.32
C CYS A 12 8.77 0.74 -16.61
N ALA A 13 8.29 -0.21 -15.81
CA ALA A 13 6.95 -0.80 -15.98
C ALA A 13 5.81 0.24 -15.88
N PHE A 14 6.01 1.32 -15.13
CA PHE A 14 5.00 2.40 -15.00
C PHE A 14 5.01 3.40 -16.16
N LYS A 15 6.07 3.44 -16.99
CA LYS A 15 6.14 4.38 -18.12
C LYS A 15 5.17 4.03 -19.24
N ASP A 16 4.79 2.76 -19.34
CA ASP A 16 3.94 2.24 -20.41
C ASP A 16 2.44 2.43 -20.13
N ILE A 17 2.07 2.98 -18.96
CA ILE A 17 0.67 3.29 -18.62
C ILE A 17 0.23 4.57 -19.34
N ASP A 18 -0.97 4.56 -19.92
CA ASP A 18 -1.52 5.72 -20.62
C ASP A 18 -1.51 6.98 -19.72
N LYS A 19 -0.94 8.07 -20.25
CA LYS A 19 -0.79 9.38 -19.58
C LYS A 19 0.05 9.39 -18.30
N ALA A 20 0.84 8.34 -18.00
CA ALA A 20 1.72 8.29 -16.83
C ALA A 20 2.67 9.50 -16.76
N SER A 21 3.28 9.90 -17.88
CA SER A 21 4.21 11.04 -17.92
C SER A 21 3.62 12.38 -17.46
N LYS A 22 2.30 12.53 -17.46
CA LYS A 22 1.60 13.76 -17.03
C LYS A 22 0.97 13.62 -15.64
N ASN A 23 0.50 12.42 -15.30
CA ASN A 23 -0.36 12.20 -14.13
C ASN A 23 0.28 11.33 -13.03
N LEU A 24 1.42 10.70 -13.30
CA LEU A 24 2.11 9.81 -12.37
C LEU A 24 3.43 10.42 -11.93
N LYS A 25 3.59 10.58 -10.61
CA LYS A 25 4.86 10.93 -9.96
C LYS A 25 5.27 9.74 -9.10
N LEU A 26 6.47 9.23 -9.32
CA LEU A 26 7.02 8.11 -8.56
C LEU A 26 7.96 8.64 -7.48
N PHE A 27 7.67 8.28 -6.24
CA PHE A 27 8.49 8.58 -5.08
C PHE A 27 9.14 7.28 -4.60
N LYS A 28 10.40 7.37 -4.17
CA LYS A 28 11.04 6.28 -3.45
C LYS A 28 10.78 6.53 -1.97
N ALA A 29 9.99 5.67 -1.35
CA ALA A 29 9.67 5.73 0.07
C ALA A 29 9.86 4.34 0.70
N ASP A 30 10.21 4.35 1.99
CA ASP A 30 10.28 3.18 2.83
C ASP A 30 9.14 3.27 3.85
N LEU A 31 8.38 2.18 4.02
CA LEU A 31 7.25 2.12 4.96
C LEU A 31 7.68 2.33 6.42
N LEU A 32 8.97 2.15 6.72
CA LEU A 32 9.54 2.36 8.04
C LEU A 32 10.22 3.74 8.21
N ASP A 33 10.26 4.56 7.16
CA ASP A 33 10.81 5.92 7.20
C ASP A 33 9.72 6.98 7.01
N TYR A 34 9.33 7.56 8.15
CA TYR A 34 8.34 8.63 8.25
C TYR A 34 8.62 9.79 7.27
N ASN A 35 9.87 10.24 7.15
CA ASN A 35 10.18 11.41 6.32
C ASN A 35 9.95 11.11 4.84
N SER A 36 10.27 9.89 4.41
CA SER A 36 10.06 9.45 3.04
C SER A 36 8.57 9.31 2.70
N LEU A 37 7.75 8.86 3.65
CA LEU A 37 6.30 8.79 3.52
C LEU A 37 5.67 10.19 3.51
N HIS A 38 6.02 11.05 4.46
CA HIS A 38 5.54 12.42 4.52
C HIS A 38 5.81 13.16 3.20
N ALA A 39 7.04 13.06 2.66
CA ALA A 39 7.38 13.69 1.38
C ALA A 39 6.58 13.14 0.19
N ALA A 40 6.15 11.87 0.24
CA ALA A 40 5.32 11.27 -0.80
C ALA A 40 3.83 11.64 -0.67
N ILE A 41 3.35 11.88 0.56
CA ILE A 41 1.95 12.19 0.89
C ILE A 41 1.68 13.71 0.81
N GLU A 42 2.71 14.54 0.98
CA GLU A 42 2.55 16.00 0.99
C GLU A 42 1.86 16.52 -0.29
N GLY A 43 0.77 17.27 -0.09
CA GLY A 43 -0.05 17.81 -1.17
C GLY A 43 -1.09 16.84 -1.74
N CYS A 44 -1.17 15.60 -1.25
CA CYS A 44 -2.23 14.67 -1.60
C CYS A 44 -3.55 15.00 -0.89
N ILE A 45 -4.67 14.86 -1.61
CA ILE A 45 -6.01 14.99 -1.03
C ILE A 45 -6.54 13.69 -0.44
N GLY A 46 -5.98 12.56 -0.86
CA GLY A 46 -6.38 11.22 -0.50
C GLY A 46 -5.23 10.25 -0.71
N VAL A 47 -5.16 9.21 0.13
CA VAL A 47 -4.12 8.17 0.08
C VAL A 47 -4.77 6.81 -0.07
N PHE A 48 -4.21 5.97 -0.94
CA PHE A 48 -4.62 4.58 -1.09
C PHE A 48 -3.50 3.70 -0.52
N HIS A 49 -3.73 3.14 0.66
CA HIS A 49 -2.88 2.12 1.22
C HIS A 49 -3.25 0.77 0.60
N VAL A 50 -2.38 0.27 -0.28
CA VAL A 50 -2.56 -1.02 -0.99
C VAL A 50 -1.50 -2.03 -0.54
N ALA A 51 -0.55 -1.63 0.31
CA ALA A 51 0.62 -2.41 0.67
C ALA A 51 0.31 -3.40 1.81
N CYS A 52 -0.08 -4.63 1.46
CA CYS A 52 -0.06 -5.75 2.41
C CYS A 52 1.18 -6.61 2.13
N PRO A 53 2.20 -6.64 3.02
CA PRO A 53 3.29 -7.59 2.89
C PRO A 53 2.70 -9.01 2.99
N VAL A 54 2.90 -9.82 1.94
CA VAL A 54 2.44 -11.21 1.95
C VAL A 54 3.39 -12.02 2.81
N PRO A 55 2.92 -12.56 3.95
CA PRO A 55 3.80 -13.23 4.89
C PRO A 55 4.26 -14.56 4.30
N SER A 56 5.57 -14.71 4.14
CA SER A 56 6.20 -16.01 4.01
C SER A 56 6.34 -16.56 5.44
N GLU A 57 5.31 -17.28 5.91
CA GLU A 57 5.27 -18.01 7.18
C GLU A 57 5.07 -17.16 8.48
N HIS A 58 3.90 -17.32 9.10
CA HIS A 58 3.59 -17.18 10.53
C HIS A 58 4.11 -15.97 11.35
N ILE A 59 4.25 -14.78 10.77
CA ILE A 59 4.26 -13.53 11.58
C ILE A 59 3.26 -12.55 10.97
N VAL A 60 2.00 -12.70 11.34
CA VAL A 60 0.93 -11.77 10.98
C VAL A 60 0.67 -10.89 12.21
N CYS A 61 0.55 -9.57 11.98
CA CYS A 61 0.05 -8.53 12.91
C CYS A 61 1.05 -7.69 13.74
N VAL A 62 2.37 -7.68 13.51
CA VAL A 62 3.28 -6.74 14.24
C VAL A 62 3.94 -5.70 13.33
N GLU A 63 4.44 -6.08 12.15
CA GLU A 63 5.05 -5.12 11.20
C GLU A 63 4.00 -4.31 10.40
N LEU A 64 2.80 -4.87 10.23
CA LEU A 64 1.66 -4.17 9.61
C LEU A 64 1.17 -3.02 10.49
N ASP A 65 1.19 -3.21 11.81
CA ASP A 65 0.76 -2.19 12.76
C ASP A 65 1.68 -0.95 12.69
N THR A 66 2.99 -1.12 12.67
CA THR A 66 3.91 0.03 12.69
C THR A 66 3.86 0.84 11.39
N SER A 67 3.82 0.17 10.24
CA SER A 67 3.77 0.84 8.93
C SER A 67 2.45 1.59 8.72
N MET A 68 1.31 1.01 9.12
CA MET A 68 0.02 1.70 9.06
C MET A 68 0.01 2.97 9.93
N HIS A 69 0.52 2.89 11.17
CA HIS A 69 0.57 4.07 12.05
C HIS A 69 1.42 5.20 11.44
N LEU A 70 2.60 4.91 10.88
CA LEU A 70 3.46 5.96 10.28
C LEU A 70 2.76 6.66 9.10
N GLU A 71 2.06 5.91 8.25
CA GLU A 71 1.33 6.47 7.12
C GLU A 71 0.11 7.30 7.56
N GLU A 72 -0.65 6.80 8.54
CA GLU A 72 -1.82 7.51 9.06
C GLU A 72 -1.43 8.80 9.79
N GLU A 73 -0.34 8.80 10.57
CA GLU A 73 0.24 10.00 11.18
C GLU A 73 0.65 11.01 10.09
N ALA A 74 1.35 10.55 9.05
CA ALA A 74 1.73 11.42 7.92
C ALA A 74 0.50 11.98 7.19
N CYS A 75 -0.58 11.20 7.05
CA CYS A 75 -1.84 11.65 6.46
C CYS A 75 -2.50 12.75 7.31
N LEU A 76 -2.45 12.65 8.63
CA LEU A 76 -2.98 13.67 9.53
C LEU A 76 -2.21 14.98 9.44
N GLU A 77 -0.87 14.92 9.50
CA GLU A 77 -0.02 16.11 9.43
C GLU A 77 -0.18 16.85 8.09
N THR A 78 -0.26 16.09 6.99
CA THR A 78 -0.43 16.64 5.64
C THR A 78 -1.88 17.05 5.31
N ARG A 79 -2.82 16.85 6.24
CA ARG A 79 -4.26 17.19 6.11
C ARG A 79 -4.94 16.45 4.95
N VAL A 80 -4.58 15.19 4.76
CA VAL A 80 -5.28 14.28 3.84
C VAL A 80 -6.75 14.16 4.27
N LYS A 81 -7.66 14.19 3.29
CA LYS A 81 -9.10 14.15 3.57
C LYS A 81 -9.64 12.76 3.71
N ARG A 82 -9.03 11.77 3.04
CA ARG A 82 -9.49 10.39 3.02
C ARG A 82 -8.35 9.40 2.83
N VAL A 83 -8.35 8.33 3.61
CA VAL A 83 -7.46 7.18 3.40
C VAL A 83 -8.30 5.96 3.02
N VAL A 84 -7.88 5.26 1.97
CA VAL A 84 -8.50 4.00 1.55
C VAL A 84 -7.50 2.89 1.81
N SER A 85 -7.81 2.00 2.75
CA SER A 85 -6.97 0.85 3.09
C SER A 85 -7.51 -0.42 2.44
N VAL A 86 -6.63 -1.23 1.83
CA VAL A 86 -6.99 -2.50 1.21
C VAL A 86 -6.46 -3.65 2.06
N SER A 87 -7.36 -4.51 2.56
CA SER A 87 -7.00 -5.64 3.44
C SER A 87 -7.61 -6.95 2.95
N SER A 88 -6.85 -8.05 2.98
CA SER A 88 -7.34 -9.40 2.68
C SER A 88 -7.63 -10.17 3.97
N ASP A 89 -8.90 -10.46 4.24
CA ASP A 89 -9.41 -11.40 5.27
C ASP A 89 -9.01 -11.18 6.75
N GLY A 90 -8.73 -9.93 7.15
CA GLY A 90 -8.42 -9.60 8.55
C GLY A 90 -9.34 -8.52 9.12
N VAL A 91 -10.48 -8.92 9.73
CA VAL A 91 -11.32 -8.01 10.54
C VAL A 91 -10.48 -7.29 11.61
N VAL A 92 -9.39 -7.90 12.06
CA VAL A 92 -8.48 -7.30 13.06
C VAL A 92 -7.73 -6.08 12.50
N ALA A 93 -7.24 -6.13 11.27
CA ALA A 93 -6.56 -4.99 10.65
C ALA A 93 -7.56 -3.87 10.33
N GLU A 94 -8.75 -4.25 9.86
CA GLU A 94 -9.86 -3.32 9.61
C GLU A 94 -10.32 -2.62 10.90
N SER A 95 -10.49 -3.37 12.00
CA SER A 95 -10.87 -2.81 13.29
C SER A 95 -9.85 -1.80 13.80
N LYS A 96 -8.55 -2.07 13.65
CA LYS A 96 -7.49 -1.13 14.07
C LYS A 96 -7.49 0.16 13.26
N ALA A 97 -7.57 0.07 11.93
CA ALA A 97 -7.67 1.24 11.06
C ALA A 97 -8.91 2.08 11.41
N LEU A 98 -10.03 1.41 11.71
CA LEU A 98 -11.29 2.08 12.07
C LEU A 98 -11.27 2.67 13.49
N GLU A 99 -10.57 2.04 14.43
CA GLU A 99 -10.34 2.59 15.77
C GLU A 99 -9.49 3.86 15.69
N TYR A 100 -8.37 3.81 14.98
CA TYR A 100 -7.52 4.97 14.76
C TYR A 100 -8.29 6.12 14.07
N ALA A 101 -9.08 5.82 13.04
CA ALA A 101 -9.92 6.80 12.35
C ALA A 101 -10.90 7.53 13.31
N LYS A 102 -11.47 6.80 14.28
CA LYS A 102 -12.37 7.39 15.29
C LYS A 102 -11.63 8.33 16.23
N GLU A 103 -10.39 8.00 16.59
CA GLU A 103 -9.57 8.83 17.47
C GLU A 103 -9.06 10.10 16.77
N THR A 104 -8.66 9.98 15.50
CA THR A 104 -7.94 11.04 14.79
C THR A 104 -8.81 11.90 13.86
N LYS A 105 -10.12 11.59 13.75
CA LYS A 105 -11.08 12.22 12.82
C LYS A 105 -10.68 12.12 11.35
N LEU A 106 -9.82 11.17 11.00
CA LEU A 106 -9.46 10.84 9.63
C LEU A 106 -10.60 10.04 8.99
N ASP A 107 -10.98 10.38 7.75
CA ASP A 107 -11.97 9.59 6.98
C ASP A 107 -11.28 8.36 6.39
N VAL A 108 -11.37 7.21 7.08
CA VAL A 108 -10.76 5.96 6.64
C VAL A 108 -11.83 5.01 6.10
N VAL A 109 -11.59 4.45 4.93
CA VAL A 109 -12.44 3.45 4.29
C VAL A 109 -11.63 2.19 4.01
N THR A 110 -12.07 1.05 4.53
CA THR A 110 -11.43 -0.24 4.26
C THR A 110 -12.13 -0.96 3.10
N VAL A 111 -11.34 -1.57 2.21
CA VAL A 111 -11.81 -2.40 1.10
C VAL A 111 -11.25 -3.81 1.25
N CYS A 112 -12.15 -4.80 1.25
CA CYS A 112 -11.79 -6.21 1.41
C CYS A 112 -12.02 -7.01 0.12
N PRO A 113 -11.04 -7.05 -0.82
CA PRO A 113 -11.14 -7.90 -1.99
C PRO A 113 -10.99 -9.37 -1.58
N ARG A 114 -11.97 -10.21 -1.91
CA ARG A 114 -11.94 -11.67 -1.64
C ARG A 114 -11.07 -12.43 -2.64
N LEU A 115 -11.14 -12.04 -3.92
CA LEU A 115 -10.41 -12.67 -5.01
C LEU A 115 -10.25 -11.65 -6.13
N VAL A 116 -9.02 -11.32 -6.51
CA VAL A 116 -8.71 -10.41 -7.61
C VAL A 116 -8.25 -11.25 -8.80
N ILE A 117 -9.13 -11.42 -9.79
CA ILE A 117 -8.80 -12.10 -11.06
C ILE A 117 -8.69 -11.04 -12.15
N GLY A 118 -7.58 -11.00 -12.87
CA GLY A 118 -7.38 -10.08 -13.98
C GLY A 118 -6.01 -10.21 -14.64
N PRO A 119 -5.80 -9.54 -15.78
CA PRO A 119 -4.51 -9.52 -16.45
C PRO A 119 -3.46 -8.85 -15.57
N MET A 120 -2.30 -9.50 -15.45
CA MET A 120 -1.19 -9.02 -14.65
C MET A 120 -0.46 -7.89 -15.38
N LEU A 121 -0.47 -6.69 -14.79
CA LEU A 121 0.24 -5.52 -15.32
C LEU A 121 1.72 -5.49 -14.91
N GLN A 122 2.10 -6.23 -13.87
CA GLN A 122 3.49 -6.39 -13.45
C GLN A 122 4.19 -7.42 -14.35
N SER A 123 5.44 -7.12 -14.73
CA SER A 123 6.27 -7.99 -15.57
C SER A 123 6.83 -9.22 -14.85
N THR A 124 6.64 -9.30 -13.54
CA THR A 124 7.21 -10.33 -12.66
C THR A 124 6.16 -10.83 -11.67
N THR A 125 6.22 -12.12 -11.38
CA THR A 125 5.39 -12.75 -10.35
C THR A 125 6.02 -12.47 -8.99
N ASN A 126 5.30 -11.77 -8.11
CA ASN A 126 5.70 -11.59 -6.72
C ASN A 126 5.07 -12.69 -5.83
N ALA A 127 5.46 -12.75 -4.54
CA ALA A 127 4.92 -13.74 -3.61
C ALA A 127 3.38 -13.74 -3.59
N SER A 128 2.75 -12.56 -3.62
CA SER A 128 1.30 -12.39 -3.69
C SER A 128 0.67 -13.04 -4.93
N THR A 129 1.38 -13.04 -6.04
CA THR A 129 0.93 -13.64 -7.30
C THR A 129 0.90 -15.17 -7.21
N LEU A 130 1.92 -15.77 -6.58
CA LEU A 130 2.04 -17.23 -6.42
C LEU A 130 0.96 -17.82 -5.50
N HIS A 131 0.41 -17.03 -4.57
CA HIS A 131 -0.69 -17.47 -3.70
C HIS A 131 -2.05 -17.56 -4.42
N HIS A 132 -2.20 -17.01 -5.64
CA HIS A 132 -3.43 -17.08 -6.43
C HIS A 132 -3.45 -18.23 -7.45
N ASP A 133 -2.34 -18.96 -7.65
CA ASP A 133 -2.21 -20.02 -8.67
C ASP A 133 -2.53 -21.45 -8.17
N PHE A 134 -2.94 -21.63 -6.91
CA PHE A 134 -3.37 -22.95 -6.39
C PHE A 134 -4.90 -23.14 -6.50
N HIS A 135 -5.35 -23.44 -7.72
CA HIS A 135 -6.52 -24.30 -7.94
C HIS A 135 -6.42 -25.04 -9.29
#